data_AF-A0A2N5KT29-F1
#
_entry.id   AF-A0A2N5KT29-F1
#
_cell.length_a   1.000
_cell.length_b   1.000
_cell.length_c   1.000
_cell.angle_alpha   90.00
_cell.angle_beta   90.00
_cell.angle_gamma   90.00
#
_symmetry.space_group_name_H-M   'P 1'
#
loop_
_entity.id
_entity.type
_entity.pdbx_description
1 polymer ?
#
loop_
_entity_poly.entity_id
_entity_poly.type
_entity_poly.pdbx_seq_one_letter_code
_entity_poly.pdbx_strand_id
1 'polypeptide(L)'
;MLALSTFVGPFASFLDEAVETIAGTLDAPHAEILELTPEGFARRAWFGLGHAPPYQLLAAGAGDSHAGYALSAGRTLSVRNYGLESRFHVP
;
A
#
# COMPACT_ATOMS: atom_id res chain seq x y z
N MET A 1 9.99 -12.28 11.47
CA MET A 1 9.55 -11.14 10.66
C MET A 1 9.46 -9.94 11.60
N LEU A 2 10.27 -8.90 11.39
CA LEU A 2 10.17 -7.67 12.20
C LEU A 2 9.01 -6.85 11.63
N ALA A 3 8.00 -6.58 12.46
CA ALA A 3 6.86 -5.76 12.04
C ALA A 3 7.23 -4.28 12.13
N LEU A 4 6.82 -3.47 11.16
CA LEU A 4 7.05 -2.02 11.14
C LEU A 4 6.38 -1.34 12.35
N SER A 5 5.33 -1.93 12.91
CA SER A 5 4.71 -1.50 14.17
C SER A 5 5.63 -1.58 15.39
N THR A 6 6.72 -2.34 15.33
CA THR A 6 7.68 -2.48 16.43
C THR A 6 8.83 -1.48 16.37
N PHE A 7 8.88 -0.66 15.30
CA PHE A 7 9.91 0.35 15.16
C PHE A 7 9.69 1.52 16.14
N VAL A 8 10.69 1.80 16.98
CA VAL A 8 10.70 2.94 17.91
C VAL A 8 11.65 4.01 17.36
N GLY A 9 11.10 5.15 16.93
CA GLY A 9 11.84 6.28 16.34
C GLY A 9 10.98 7.10 15.37
N PRO A 10 11.54 8.05 14.61
CA PRO A 10 10.80 8.94 13.69
C PRO A 10 10.28 8.22 12.43
N PHE A 11 10.09 6.90 12.51
CA PHE A 11 9.80 6.05 11.36
C PHE A 11 8.43 6.31 10.75
N ALA A 12 7.42 6.63 11.56
CA ALA A 12 6.15 7.12 11.03
C ALA A 12 6.36 8.37 10.17
N SER A 13 7.09 9.36 10.69
CA SER A 13 7.44 10.58 9.95
C SER A 13 8.24 10.30 8.68
N PHE A 14 9.15 9.32 8.71
CA PHE A 14 9.89 8.88 7.51
C PHE A 14 8.96 8.27 6.45
N LEU A 15 8.01 7.41 6.85
CA LEU A 15 7.08 6.80 5.90
C LEU A 15 6.15 7.85 5.28
N ASP A 16 5.73 8.84 6.05
CA ASP A 16 4.94 9.98 5.58
C ASP A 16 5.72 10.81 4.54
N GLU A 17 6.97 11.16 4.84
CA GLU A 17 7.86 11.86 3.89
C GLU A 17 8.12 11.01 2.63
N ALA A 18 8.24 9.69 2.80
CA ALA A 18 8.46 8.77 1.68
C ALA A 18 7.26 8.73 0.73
N VAL A 19 6.01 8.64 1.23
CA VAL A 19 4.83 8.64 0.35
C VAL A 19 4.64 9.98 -0.36
N GLU A 20 4.93 11.10 0.30
CA GLU A 20 4.89 12.43 -0.32
C GLU A 20 5.94 12.54 -1.44
N THR A 21 7.17 12.11 -1.16
CA THR A 21 8.28 12.12 -2.14
C THR A 21 7.98 11.22 -3.34
N ILE A 22 7.47 10.01 -3.10
CA ILE A 22 7.10 9.06 -4.16
C ILE A 22 5.99 9.65 -5.03
N ALA A 23 4.92 10.20 -4.42
CA ALA A 23 3.82 10.81 -5.13
C ALA A 23 4.30 11.98 -6.01
N GLY A 24 5.10 12.88 -5.45
CA GLY A 24 5.66 14.01 -6.19
C GLY A 24 6.62 13.60 -7.31
N THR A 25 7.44 12.57 -7.08
CA THR A 25 8.40 12.07 -8.09
C THR A 25 7.69 11.40 -9.27
N LEU A 26 6.59 10.70 -9.00
CA LEU A 26 5.83 9.98 -10.03
C LEU A 26 4.70 10.82 -10.62
N ASP A 27 4.52 12.07 -10.18
CA ASP A 27 3.36 12.92 -10.49
C ASP A 27 2.03 12.18 -10.26
N ALA A 28 1.98 11.40 -9.18
CA ALA A 28 0.85 10.55 -8.85
C ALA A 28 -0.09 11.28 -7.87
N PRO A 29 -1.41 11.25 -8.08
CA PRO A 29 -2.36 11.90 -7.18
C PRO A 29 -2.44 11.22 -5.80
N HIS A 30 -2.03 9.96 -5.73
CA HIS A 30 -2.11 9.12 -4.54
C HIS A 30 -0.88 8.21 -4.43
N ALA A 31 -0.41 8.00 -3.21
CA ALA A 31 0.59 6.99 -2.87
C ALA A 31 0.29 6.39 -1.50
N GLU A 32 0.67 5.14 -1.29
CA GLU A 32 0.53 4.48 0.01
C GLU A 32 1.66 3.47 0.26
N ILE A 33 1.94 3.22 1.55
CA ILE A 33 2.82 2.15 2.00
C ILE A 33 1.97 1.16 2.81
N LEU A 34 1.97 -0.09 2.35
CA LEU A 34 1.30 -1.21 3.01
C LEU A 34 2.34 -2.15 3.63
N GLU A 35 2.10 -2.57 4.86
CA GLU A 35 2.86 -3.63 5.51
C GLU A 35 2.04 -4.92 5.52
N LEU A 36 2.65 -6.04 5.12
CA LEU A 36 2.06 -7.36 5.32
C LEU A 36 2.23 -7.82 6.77
N THR A 37 1.13 -8.00 7.49
CA THR A 37 1.05 -8.57 8.84
C THR A 37 0.32 -9.93 8.80
N PRO A 38 0.32 -10.71 9.90
CA PRO A 38 -0.47 -11.94 9.98
C PRO A 38 -1.98 -11.74 9.74
N GLU A 39 -2.50 -10.55 10.00
CA GLU A 39 -3.91 -10.18 9.86
C GLU A 39 -4.27 -9.63 8.47
N GLY A 40 -3.29 -9.37 7.61
CA GLY A 40 -3.49 -8.79 6.28
C GLY A 40 -2.55 -7.62 6.01
N PHE A 41 -2.91 -6.73 5.08
CA PHE A 41 -2.14 -5.51 4.85
C PHE A 41 -2.57 -4.40 5.80
N ALA A 42 -1.63 -3.89 6.58
CA ALA A 42 -1.79 -2.67 7.37
C ALA A 42 -1.26 -1.48 6.57
N ARG A 43 -2.08 -0.46 6.34
CA ARG A 43 -1.61 0.83 5.81
C ARG A 43 -0.74 1.52 6.85
N ARG A 44 0.43 2.02 6.44
CA ARG A 44 1.39 2.68 7.33
C ARG A 44 1.58 4.17 7.02
N ALA A 45 1.44 4.56 5.76
CA ALA A 45 1.46 5.95 5.32
C ALA A 45 0.64 6.09 4.03
N TRP A 46 0.12 7.29 3.77
CA TRP A 46 -0.59 7.61 2.52
C TRP A 46 -0.51 9.10 2.18
N PHE A 47 -0.64 9.39 0.89
CA PHE A 47 -0.74 10.74 0.35
C PHE A 47 -1.97 10.85 -0.56
N GLY A 48 -2.65 12.00 -0.51
CA GLY A 48 -3.75 12.35 -1.42
C GLY A 48 -5.09 11.61 -1.23
N LEU A 49 -5.17 10.57 -0.40
CA LEU A 49 -6.38 9.74 -0.22
C LEU A 49 -7.45 10.31 0.74
N GLY A 50 -7.37 11.60 1.11
CA GLY A 50 -8.27 12.21 2.11
C GLY A 50 -8.12 11.63 3.52
N HIS A 51 -9.16 11.73 4.36
CA HIS A 51 -9.22 11.06 5.66
C HIS A 51 -9.52 9.56 5.50
N ALA A 52 -8.59 8.82 4.90
CA ALA A 52 -8.61 7.37 5.01
C ALA A 52 -8.17 7.00 6.44
N PRO A 53 -8.87 6.09 7.14
CA PRO A 53 -8.44 5.66 8.46
C PRO A 53 -7.03 5.03 8.34
N PRO A 54 -6.08 5.39 9.23
CA PRO A 54 -4.70 4.90 9.19
C PRO A 54 -4.57 3.37 9.29
N TYR A 55 -5.64 2.67 9.70
CA TYR A 55 -5.61 1.24 10.01
C TYR A 55 -6.70 0.47 9.29
N GLN A 56 -6.87 0.69 7.99
CA GLN A 56 -7.70 -0.22 7.20
C GLN A 56 -6.89 -1.48 6.89
N LEU A 57 -7.31 -2.60 7.47
CA LEU A 57 -6.82 -3.92 7.07
C LEU A 57 -7.35 -4.23 5.68
N LEU A 58 -6.46 -4.33 4.70
CA LEU A 58 -6.81 -4.82 3.37
C LEU A 58 -6.54 -6.32 3.30
N ALA A 59 -7.42 -7.04 2.61
CA ALA A 59 -7.23 -8.47 2.37
C ALA A 59 -5.94 -8.70 1.58
N ALA A 60 -5.10 -9.60 2.08
CA ALA A 60 -3.79 -9.92 1.51
C ALA A 60 -3.83 -11.01 0.42
N GLY A 61 -5.00 -11.58 0.13
CA GLY A 61 -5.15 -12.61 -0.88
C GLY A 61 -4.85 -12.09 -2.29
N ALA A 62 -4.25 -12.95 -3.12
CA ALA A 62 -3.83 -12.61 -4.48
C ALA A 62 -4.98 -12.11 -5.37
N GLY A 63 -6.20 -12.58 -5.12
CA GLY A 63 -7.40 -12.14 -5.83
C GLY A 63 -8.14 -10.99 -5.14
N ASP A 64 -7.72 -10.57 -3.95
CA ASP A 64 -8.50 -9.65 -3.12
C ASP A 64 -8.02 -8.19 -3.22
N SER A 65 -6.76 -7.98 -3.63
CA SER A 65 -6.20 -6.64 -3.82
C SER A 65 -5.05 -6.64 -4.81
N HIS A 66 -4.77 -5.48 -5.40
CA HIS A 66 -3.57 -5.28 -6.24
C HIS A 66 -2.28 -5.59 -5.46
N ALA A 67 -2.24 -5.26 -4.16
CA ALA A 67 -1.10 -5.52 -3.29
C ALA A 67 -0.91 -7.02 -3.05
N GLY A 68 -2.00 -7.75 -2.80
CA GLY A 68 -1.99 -9.20 -2.67
C GLY A 68 -1.52 -9.89 -3.94
N TYR A 69 -1.99 -9.43 -5.10
CA TYR A 69 -1.53 -9.95 -6.39
C TYR A 69 -0.04 -9.71 -6.62
N ALA A 70 0.45 -8.49 -6.38
CA ALA A 70 1.85 -8.15 -6.55
C ALA A 70 2.77 -8.99 -5.64
N LEU A 71 2.36 -9.19 -4.39
CA LEU A 71 3.06 -10.05 -3.43
C LEU A 71 3.12 -11.50 -3.93
N SER A 72 1.98 -12.07 -4.33
CA SER A 72 1.89 -13.45 -4.84
C SER A 72 2.73 -13.65 -6.12
N ALA A 73 2.76 -12.64 -6.99
CA ALA A 73 3.49 -12.70 -8.25
C ALA A 73 5.00 -12.45 -8.07
N GLY A 74 5.44 -11.98 -6.90
CA GLY A 74 6.85 -11.68 -6.61
C GLY A 74 7.45 -10.61 -7.51
N ARG A 75 6.63 -9.70 -8.07
CA ARG A 75 7.08 -8.69 -9.05
C ARG A 75 6.28 -7.40 -8.94
N THR A 76 6.89 -6.30 -9.39
CA THR A 76 6.20 -5.02 -9.55
C THR A 76 5.01 -5.17 -10.52
N LEU A 77 3.87 -4.63 -10.11
CA LEU A 77 2.65 -4.61 -10.89
C LEU A 77 2.44 -3.19 -11.46
N SER A 78 2.27 -3.09 -12.77
CA SER A 78 1.78 -1.88 -13.43
C SER A 78 0.44 -2.19 -14.09
N VAL A 79 -0.56 -1.35 -13.83
CA VAL A 79 -1.91 -1.48 -14.36
C VAL A 79 -2.17 -0.26 -15.22
N ARG A 80 -2.38 -0.46 -16.53
CA ARG A 80 -2.65 0.65 -17.46
C ARG A 80 -4.10 1.10 -17.42
N ASN A 81 -5.03 0.17 -17.20
CA ASN A 81 -6.45 0.45 -17.10
C ASN A 81 -7.03 -0.33 -15.93
N TYR A 82 -7.25 0.37 -14.82
CA TYR A 82 -7.75 -0.22 -13.59
C TYR A 82 -9.18 -0.73 -13.72
N GLY A 83 -10.02 -0.08 -14.54
CA GLY A 83 -11.41 -0.48 -14.76
C GLY A 83 -11.61 -1.75 -15.60
N LEU A 84 -10.55 -2.23 -16.27
CA LEU A 84 -10.56 -3.50 -17.03
C LEU A 84 -9.74 -4.59 -16.34
N GLU A 85 -9.27 -4.33 -15.12
CA GLU A 85 -8.44 -5.27 -14.39
C GLU A 85 -9.27 -6.44 -13.86
N SER A 86 -8.78 -7.66 -14.07
CA SER A 86 -9.49 -8.90 -13.67
C SER A 86 -8.62 -9.85 -12.86
N ARG A 87 -7.35 -9.49 -12.60
CA ARG A 87 -6.41 -10.32 -11.82
C ARG A 87 -6.69 -10.30 -10.33
N PHE A 88 -7.38 -9.26 -9.85
CA PHE A 88 -7.74 -9.05 -8.45
C PHE A 88 -8.99 -8.17 -8.37
N HIS A 89 -9.64 -8.17 -7.21
CA HIS A 89 -10.74 -7.26 -6.93
C HIS A 89 -10.27 -5.80 -6.96
N VAL A 90 -10.94 -5.04 -7.80
CA VAL A 90 -10.89 -3.58 -7.83
C VAL A 90 -11.94 -3.09 -6.82
N PRO A 91 -11.58 -2.22 -5.86
CA PRO A 91 -12.55 -1.58 -4.96
C PRO A 91 -13.69 -0.88 -5.70
#